data_AF-A0A2T4JB52-F1
#
_entry.id   AF-A0A2T4JB52-F1
#
_cell.length_a   1.000
_cell.length_b   1.000
_cell.length_c   1.000
_cell.angle_alpha   90.00
_cell.angle_beta   90.00
_cell.angle_gamma   90.00
#
_symmetry.space_group_name_H-M   'P 1'
#
loop_
_entity.id
_entity.type
_entity.pdbx_description
1 polymer ?
#
loop_
_entity_poly.entity_id
_entity_poly.type
_entity_poly.pdbx_seq_one_letter_code
_entity_poly.pdbx_strand_id
1 'polypeptide(L)' 'MTLDGELPVQFLCPGDRIITRSGARVLRGVEMRIEAAPVLPFLPKVAPMRRVYALHFDGAETVYAGGRELGCRPESRG' A
#
# COMPACT_ATOMS: atom_id res chain seq x y z
N MET A 1 -4.03 6.55 -7.19
CA MET A 1 -4.51 7.88 -7.64
C MET A 1 -5.86 8.14 -6.97
N THR A 2 -6.09 9.32 -6.41
CA THR A 2 -7.43 9.76 -5.98
C THR A 2 -8.04 10.61 -7.09
N LEU A 3 -9.31 11.00 -6.96
CA LEU A 3 -9.98 11.88 -7.95
C LEU A 3 -9.36 13.30 -7.99
N ASP A 4 -8.55 13.67 -7.01
CA ASP A 4 -7.86 14.96 -6.89
C ASP A 4 -6.35 14.92 -7.22
N GLY A 5 -5.83 13.76 -7.64
CA GLY A 5 -4.42 13.58 -8.03
C GLY A 5 -3.70 12.43 -7.32
N GLU A 6 -2.36 12.43 -7.36
CA GLU A 6 -1.56 11.47 -6.58
C GLU A 6 -1.43 11.93 -5.12
N LEU A 7 -2.31 11.43 -4.25
CA LEU A 7 -2.19 11.63 -2.81
C LEU A 7 -1.21 10.61 -2.19
N PRO A 8 -0.19 11.04 -1.41
CA PRO A 8 0.69 10.12 -0.71
C PRO A 8 -0.08 9.25 0.30
N VAL A 9 0.29 7.98 0.39
CA VAL A 9 -0.42 6.97 1.21
C VAL A 9 -0.52 7.35 2.69
N GLN A 10 0.45 8.09 3.23
CA GLN A 10 0.44 8.52 4.63
C GLN A 10 -0.65 9.55 4.98
N PHE A 11 -1.33 10.12 3.99
CA PHE A 11 -2.45 11.04 4.20
C PHE A 11 -3.81 10.38 4.03
N LEU A 12 -3.85 9.08 3.69
CA LEU A 12 -5.09 8.36 3.52
C LEU A 12 -5.73 7.98 4.85
N CYS A 13 -7.04 8.14 4.90
CA CYS A 13 -7.89 7.77 6.02
C CYS A 13 -8.94 6.75 5.57
N PRO A 14 -9.40 5.87 6.49
CA PRO A 14 -10.61 5.09 6.25
C PRO A 14 -11.78 5.98 5.84
N GLY A 15 -12.51 5.58 4.80
CA GLY A 15 -13.60 6.36 4.20
C GLY A 15 -13.22 7.06 2.89
N ASP A 16 -11.93 7.29 2.64
CA ASP A 16 -11.45 7.88 1.39
C ASP A 16 -11.78 7.01 0.18
N ARG A 17 -12.00 7.64 -0.98
CA ARG A 17 -12.19 6.93 -2.24
C ARG A 17 -10.89 6.84 -3.02
N ILE A 18 -10.45 5.61 -3.28
CA ILE A 18 -9.24 5.30 -4.04
C ILE A 18 -9.64 4.78 -5.42
N ILE A 19 -8.98 5.27 -6.48
CA ILE A 19 -9.17 4.72 -7.82
C ILE A 19 -8.42 3.38 -7.91
N THR A 20 -9.16 2.31 -8.14
CA THR A 20 -8.65 0.97 -8.42
C THR A 20 -8.89 0.61 -9.88
N ARG A 21 -8.33 -0.49 -10.36
CA ARG A 21 -8.61 -1.06 -11.70
C ARG A 21 -10.10 -1.35 -11.90
N SER A 22 -10.84 -1.61 -10.82
CA SER A 22 -12.28 -1.93 -10.84
C SER A 22 -13.17 -0.70 -10.64
N GLY A 23 -12.59 0.51 -10.69
CA GLY A 23 -13.26 1.78 -10.40
C GLY A 23 -12.94 2.32 -9.01
N ALA A 24 -13.63 3.38 -8.58
CA ALA A 24 -13.42 3.94 -7.25
C ALA A 24 -13.91 2.98 -6.15
N ARG A 25 -13.12 2.81 -5.08
CA ARG A 25 -13.45 1.99 -3.91
C ARG A 25 -13.21 2.76 -2.62
N VAL A 26 -14.05 2.49 -1.62
CA VAL A 26 -13.89 3.06 -0.27
C VAL A 26 -12.79 2.30 0.45
N LEU A 27 -11.81 3.03 0.97
CA LEU A 27 -10.75 2.50 1.81
C LEU A 27 -11.32 2.16 3.18
N ARG A 28 -11.13 0.92 3.63
CA ARG A 28 -11.63 0.44 4.93
C ARG A 28 -10.63 0.59 6.06
N GLY A 29 -9.35 0.61 5.73
CA GLY A 29 -8.28 0.67 6.70
C GLY A 29 -6.94 0.98 6.04
N VAL A 30 -6.04 1.56 6.82
CA VAL A 30 -4.63 1.75 6.48
C VAL A 30 -3.80 1.23 7.63
N GLU A 31 -2.88 0.32 7.36
CA GLU A 31 -1.90 -0.14 8.33
C GLU A 31 -0.50 0.24 7.88
N MET A 32 0.34 0.70 8.81
CA MET A 32 1.75 1.02 8.56
C MET A 32 2.63 0.11 9.40
N ARG A 33 3.58 -0.55 8.73
CA ARG A 33 4.60 -1.39 9.37
C ARG A 33 5.98 -0.91 8.97
N ILE A 34 6.96 -1.09 9.86
CA ILE A 34 8.38 -0.90 9.54
C ILE A 34 8.98 -2.27 9.30
N GLU A 35 9.55 -2.46 8.11
CA GLU A 35 10.21 -3.71 7.73
C GLU A 35 11.68 -3.46 7.44
N ALA A 36 12.55 -4.39 7.86
CA ALA A 36 13.92 -4.41 7.39
C ALA A 36 13.94 -4.87 5.92
N ALA A 37 14.67 -4.17 5.06
CA ALA A 37 14.93 -4.66 3.72
C ALA A 37 15.80 -5.94 3.78
N PRO A 38 15.72 -6.82 2.76
CA PRO A 38 16.58 -7.99 2.70
C PRO A 38 18.06 -7.59 2.72
N VAL A 39 18.85 -8.16 3.63
CA VAL A 39 20.31 -7.99 3.64
C VAL A 39 20.90 -8.99 2.65
N LEU A 40 21.49 -8.50 1.57
CA LEU A 40 22.26 -9.32 0.64
C LEU A 40 23.73 -9.39 1.09
N PRO A 41 24.49 -10.43 0.70
CA PRO A 41 25.86 -10.67 1.18
C PRO A 41 26.86 -9.54 0.89
N PHE A 42 26.57 -8.68 -0.09
CA PHE A 42 27.41 -7.57 -0.51
C PHE A 42 26.82 -6.19 -0.14
N LEU A 43 25.73 -6.16 0.62
CA LEU A 43 25.05 -4.94 1.08
C LEU A 43 25.50 -4.54 2.49
N PRO A 44 25.18 -3.30 2.94
CA PRO A 44 25.49 -2.82 4.27
C PRO A 44 25.07 -3.81 5.36
N LYS A 45 25.90 -3.93 6.40
CA LYS A 45 25.64 -4.81 7.56
C LYS A 45 24.39 -4.44 8.35
N VAL A 46 23.83 -3.26 8.10
CA VAL A 46 22.56 -2.79 8.66
C VAL A 46 21.54 -2.73 7.54
N ALA A 47 20.49 -3.52 7.66
CA ALA A 47 19.36 -3.48 6.73
C ALA A 47 18.71 -2.08 6.76
N PRO A 48 18.51 -1.41 5.61
CA PRO A 48 17.70 -0.22 5.60
C PRO A 48 16.26 -0.58 6.01
N MET A 49 15.71 0.17 6.97
CA MET A 49 14.31 0.04 7.34
C MET A 49 13.43 0.79 6.34
N ARG A 50 12.32 0.17 5.92
CA ARG A 50 11.32 0.76 5.03
C ARG A 50 9.95 0.80 5.73
N ARG A 51 9.16 1.82 5.41
CA ARG A 51 7.74 1.86 5.77
C ARG A 51 6.94 1.14 4.69
N VAL A 52 6.11 0.20 5.11
CA VAL A 52 5.18 -0.53 4.24
C VAL A 52 3.77 -0.16 4.69
N TYR A 53 2.92 0.19 3.73
CA TYR A 53 1.53 0.52 3.97
C TYR A 53 0.62 -0.55 3.36
N ALA A 54 -0.26 -1.12 4.16
CA ALA A 54 -1.32 -2.00 3.70
C ALA A 54 -2.63 -1.21 3.58
N LEU A 55 -3.27 -1.32 2.41
CA LEU A 55 -4.57 -0.72 2.14
C LEU A 55 -5.63 -1.81 2.17
N HIS A 56 -6.65 -1.62 3.00
CA HIS A 56 -7.73 -2.59 3.16
C HIS A 56 -8.97 -2.15 2.40
N PHE A 57 -9.53 -3.06 1.61
CA PHE A 57 -10.79 -2.90 0.87
C PHE A 57 -11.73 -4.06 1.21
N ASP A 58 -13.00 -3.98 0.82
CA ASP A 58 -13.97 -5.06 1.04
C ASP A 58 -13.65 -6.35 0.26
N GLY A 59 -12.78 -6.26 -0.75
CA GLY A 59 -12.34 -7.38 -1.56
C GLY A 59 -10.92 -7.17 -2.09
N ALA A 60 -10.42 -8.14 -2.84
CA ALA A 60 -9.13 -8.00 -3.52
C ALA A 60 -9.23 -6.91 -4.60
N GLU A 61 -8.33 -5.94 -4.55
CA GLU A 61 -8.32 -4.78 -5.46
C GLU A 61 -6.92 -4.55 -6.03
N THR A 62 -6.84 -3.89 -7.19
CA THR A 62 -5.57 -3.44 -7.78
C THR A 62 -5.54 -1.93 -7.81
N VAL A 63 -4.55 -1.31 -7.15
CA VAL A 63 -4.39 0.14 -7.06
C VAL A 63 -3.22 0.63 -7.92
N TYR A 64 -3.35 1.86 -8.41
CA TYR A 64 -2.28 2.55 -9.14
C TYR A 64 -1.53 3.50 -8.22
N ALA A 65 -0.23 3.26 -8.01
CA ALA A 65 0.64 4.07 -7.15
C ALA A 65 2.05 4.21 -7.76
N GLY A 66 2.52 5.45 -7.94
CA GLY A 66 3.86 5.73 -8.47
C GLY A 66 4.11 5.07 -9.83
N GLY A 67 3.12 5.10 -10.72
CA GLY A 67 3.16 4.47 -12.04
C GLY A 67 3.12 2.93 -12.03
N ARG A 68 2.92 2.28 -10.88
CA ARG A 68 2.87 0.82 -10.75
C ARG A 68 1.48 0.33 -10.34
N GLU A 69 1.14 -0.87 -10.79
CA GLU A 69 -0.03 -1.60 -10.31
C GLU A 69 0.33 -2.45 -9.10
N LEU A 70 -0.41 -2.27 -8.01
CA LEU A 70 -0.20 -2.99 -6.76
C LEU A 70 -1.46 -3.77 -6.41
N GLY A 71 -1.31 -5.07 -6.14
CA GLY A 71 -2.40 -5.91 -5.65
C GLY A 71 -2.59 -5.73 -4.13
N CYS A 72 -3.79 -5.34 -3.72
CA CYS A 72 -4.23 -5.34 -2.33
C CYS A 72 -5.08 -6.59 -2.12
N ARG A 73 -4.49 -7.64 -1.52
CA ARG A 73 -5.22 -8.83 -1.10
C ARG A 73 -5.56 -8.70 0.39
N PRO A 74 -6.73 -9.18 0.85
CA PRO A 74 -6.96 -9.35 2.27
C PRO A 74 -5.83 -10.21 2.83
N GLU A 75 -5.23 -9.77 3.93
CA GLU A 75 -4.09 -10.47 4.52
C GLU A 75 -4.51 -11.92 4.75
N SER A 76 -3.84 -12.86 4.08
CA SER A 76 -3.97 -14.27 4.41
C SER A 76 -3.33 -14.43 5.79
N ARG A 77 -4.16 -14.32 6.82
CA ARG A 77 -3.80 -14.58 8.21
C ARG A 77 -3.48 -16.07 8.32
N GLY A 78 -2.23 -16.42 8.04
CA GLY A 78 -1.63 -17.72 8.34
C GLY A 78 -1.16 -17.77 9.79
#